data_AF-A0A813IEK0-F1
#
_entry.id   AF-A0A813IEK0-F1
#
_cell.length_a   1.000
_cell.length_b   1.000
_cell.length_c   1.000
_cell.angle_alpha   90.00
_cell.angle_beta   90.00
_cell.angle_gamma   90.00
#
_symmetry.space_group_name_H-M   'P 1'
#
loop_
_entity.id
_entity.type
_entity.pdbx_description
1 polymer ?
#
loop_
_entity_poly.entity_id
_entity_poly.type
_entity_poly.pdbx_seq_one_letter_code
_entity_poly.pdbx_strand_id
1 'polypeptide(L)'
;YDYGMSMWGAENIEQSIRIWLCGGEIIVARDSRIAHVFRSKFPYTINNTEIYINKVRTVETWFDEYKEMVYQADPGALRVVPFMGNISDRLALKEKLQCKPFKWYVEKFRSVFESKNMLPK
;
A
#
# COMPACT_ATOMS: atom_id res chain seq x y z
N TYR A 1 1.83 5.99 10.68
CA TYR A 1 2.16 4.75 9.97
C TYR A 1 1.61 3.54 10.72
N ASP A 2 1.65 2.37 10.11
CA ASP A 2 1.39 1.09 10.79
C ASP A 2 2.62 0.69 11.62
N TYR A 3 2.46 0.60 12.94
CA TYR A 3 3.56 0.25 13.85
C TYR A 3 3.97 -1.22 13.79
N GLY A 4 3.17 -2.08 13.13
CA GLY A 4 3.57 -3.45 12.85
C GLY A 4 4.46 -3.60 11.61
N MET A 5 4.77 -2.52 10.90
CA MET A 5 5.75 -2.53 9.82
C MET A 5 7.18 -2.41 10.36
N SER A 6 8.11 -3.14 9.76
CA SER A 6 9.53 -3.09 10.13
C SER A 6 10.38 -2.47 9.02
N MET A 7 11.45 -1.78 9.43
CA MET A 7 12.56 -1.33 8.58
C MET A 7 12.16 -0.48 7.36
N TRP A 8 11.84 -1.11 6.23
CA TRP A 8 11.67 -0.45 4.94
C TRP A 8 10.66 -1.16 4.05
N GLY A 9 9.86 -0.40 3.32
CA GLY A 9 9.03 -0.89 2.21
C GLY A 9 7.54 -0.85 2.51
N ALA A 10 6.77 -0.47 1.48
CA ALA A 10 5.31 -0.38 1.44
C ALA A 10 4.66 0.65 2.38
N GLU A 11 5.40 1.33 3.26
CA GLU A 11 4.88 2.39 4.14
C GLU A 11 4.33 3.58 3.34
N ASN A 12 4.97 3.87 2.20
CA ASN A 12 4.53 4.90 1.27
C ASN A 12 3.20 4.52 0.59
N ILE A 13 2.98 3.22 0.31
CA ILE A 13 1.74 2.72 -0.29
C ILE A 13 0.61 2.77 0.75
N GLU A 14 0.84 2.26 1.96
CA GLU A 14 -0.13 2.30 3.07
C GLU A 14 -0.60 3.71 3.33
N GLN A 15 0.35 4.64 3.51
CA GLN A 15 0.02 6.02 3.77
C GLN A 15 -0.75 6.64 2.61
N SER A 16 -0.34 6.37 1.37
CA SER A 16 -0.98 6.96 0.20
C SER A 16 -2.44 6.51 0.07
N ILE A 17 -2.67 5.20 0.16
CA ILE A 17 -4.02 4.63 0.03
C ILE A 17 -4.89 5.09 1.21
N ARG A 18 -4.38 5.06 2.45
CA ARG A 18 -5.11 5.56 3.62
C ARG A 18 -5.52 7.02 3.46
N ILE A 19 -4.61 7.90 3.02
CA ILE A 19 -4.94 9.33 2.82
C ILE A 19 -6.10 9.47 1.84
N TRP A 20 -6.02 8.84 0.67
CA TRP A 20 -7.08 8.97 -0.34
C TRP A 20 -8.41 8.37 0.08
N LEU A 21 -8.40 7.19 0.71
CA LEU A 21 -9.63 6.52 1.12
C LEU A 21 -10.31 7.22 2.30
N CYS A 22 -9.54 7.86 3.18
CA CYS A 22 -10.04 8.46 4.41
C CYS A 22 -10.24 9.99 4.31
N GLY A 23 -10.44 10.52 3.10
CA GLY A 23 -10.89 11.89 2.86
C GLY A 23 -9.79 12.94 2.65
N GLY A 24 -8.52 12.53 2.60
CA GLY A 24 -7.40 13.40 2.24
C GLY A 24 -7.07 13.40 0.75
N GLU A 25 -6.02 14.12 0.41
CA GLU A 25 -5.48 14.25 -0.94
C GLU A 25 -3.96 14.30 -0.90
N ILE A 26 -3.32 13.86 -1.99
CA ILE A 26 -1.86 13.89 -2.17
C ILE A 26 -1.58 14.73 -3.40
N ILE A 27 -0.80 15.80 -3.22
CA ILE A 27 -0.45 16.74 -4.27
C ILE A 27 1.06 16.83 -4.47
N VAL A 28 1.48 17.10 -5.70
CA VAL A 28 2.86 17.44 -6.04
C VAL A 28 2.96 18.97 -6.17
N ALA A 29 3.55 19.62 -5.17
CA ALA A 29 3.78 21.07 -5.18
C ALA A 29 4.94 21.42 -6.14
N ARG A 30 4.62 21.85 -7.36
CA ARG A 30 5.59 22.07 -8.45
C ARG A 30 6.66 23.12 -8.16
N ASP A 31 6.36 24.07 -7.27
CA ASP A 31 7.28 25.15 -6.90
C ASP A 31 8.22 24.75 -5.75
N SER A 32 7.93 23.66 -5.04
CA SER A 32 8.80 23.11 -4.01
C SER A 32 9.75 22.10 -4.63
N ARG A 33 11.06 22.37 -4.54
CA ARG A 33 12.10 21.54 -5.15
C ARG A 33 13.07 21.05 -4.09
N ILE A 34 13.11 19.73 -3.89
CA ILE A 34 14.04 19.06 -2.99
C ILE A 34 14.78 17.99 -3.81
N ALA A 35 16.11 18.08 -3.85
CA ALA A 35 16.91 17.07 -4.55
C ALA A 35 17.03 15.79 -3.71
N HIS A 36 16.82 14.64 -4.34
CA HIS A 36 17.06 13.33 -3.74
C HIS A 36 18.12 12.60 -4.55
N VAL A 37 19.21 12.18 -3.89
CA VAL A 37 20.23 11.34 -4.53
C VAL A 37 19.74 9.90 -4.51
N PHE A 38 19.31 9.41 -5.67
CA PHE A 38 18.92 8.01 -5.81
C PHE A 38 20.14 7.10 -5.70
N ARG A 39 20.11 6.20 -4.71
CA ARG A 39 21.12 5.16 -4.51
C ARG A 39 20.90 4.00 -5.47
N SER A 40 21.98 3.41 -5.98
CA SER A 40 21.94 2.20 -6.82
C SER A 40 21.77 0.92 -6.01
N LYS A 41 22.12 0.92 -4.71
CA LYS A 41 21.97 -0.20 -3.78
C LYS A 41 21.75 0.28 -2.34
N PHE A 42 21.16 -0.58 -1.51
CA PHE A 42 21.04 -0.33 -0.08
C PHE A 42 22.41 -0.48 0.60
N PRO A 43 22.81 0.45 1.48
CA PRO A 43 24.07 0.36 2.23
C PRO A 43 23.96 -0.53 3.49
N TYR A 44 22.81 -1.17 3.71
CA TYR A 44 22.53 -2.09 4.81
C TYR A 44 21.78 -3.32 4.29
N THR A 45 21.79 -4.40 5.07
CA THR A 45 21.09 -5.63 4.72
C THR A 45 19.59 -5.41 4.73
N ILE A 46 18.93 -5.82 3.66
CA ILE A 46 17.49 -5.81 3.52
C ILE A 46 16.97 -7.22 3.72
N ASN A 47 16.03 -7.37 4.66
CA ASN A 47 15.27 -8.58 4.79
C ASN A 47 14.06 -8.53 3.86
N ASN A 48 14.11 -9.28 2.76
CA ASN A 48 13.00 -9.30 1.79
C ASN A 48 11.69 -9.78 2.43
N THR A 49 11.75 -10.69 3.41
CA THR A 49 10.55 -11.18 4.10
C THR A 49 9.83 -10.06 4.84
N GLU A 50 10.57 -9.12 5.43
CA GLU A 50 9.98 -7.96 6.12
C GLU A 50 9.29 -7.00 5.15
N ILE A 51 9.88 -6.76 3.97
CA ILE A 51 9.23 -5.97 2.91
C ILE A 51 7.90 -6.61 2.50
N TYR A 52 7.91 -7.93 2.33
CA TYR A 52 6.71 -8.69 2.00
C TYR A 52 5.66 -8.64 3.12
N ILE A 53 6.07 -8.71 4.39
CA ILE A 53 5.17 -8.53 5.54
C ILE A 53 4.53 -7.14 5.50
N ASN A 54 5.31 -6.07 5.33
CA ASN A 54 4.77 -4.70 5.25
C ASN A 54 3.78 -4.56 4.08
N LYS A 55 4.11 -5.14 2.92
CA LYS A 55 3.22 -5.16 1.75
C LYS A 55 1.91 -5.86 2.07
N VAL A 56 1.94 -7.04 2.68
CA VAL A 56 0.73 -7.78 3.01
C VAL A 56 -0.13 -7.08 4.04
N ARG A 57 0.48 -6.51 5.10
CA ARG A 57 -0.26 -5.71 6.09
C ARG A 57 -1.02 -4.56 5.42
N THR A 58 -0.40 -3.93 4.42
CA THR A 58 -1.04 -2.88 3.61
C THR A 58 -2.21 -3.42 2.78
N VAL A 59 -1.99 -4.53 2.08
CA VAL A 59 -2.98 -5.17 1.20
C VAL A 59 -4.20 -5.65 1.99
N GLU A 60 -3.99 -6.41 3.06
CA GLU A 60 -5.07 -6.93 3.91
C GLU A 60 -5.87 -5.84 4.62
N THR A 61 -5.26 -4.68 4.88
CA THR A 61 -5.97 -3.56 5.50
C THR A 61 -6.80 -2.76 4.48
N TRP A 62 -6.22 -2.46 3.32
CA TRP A 62 -6.72 -1.36 2.46
C TRP A 62 -7.25 -1.78 1.09
N PHE A 63 -6.97 -2.98 0.61
CA PHE A 63 -7.26 -3.36 -0.78
C PHE A 63 -8.56 -4.16 -0.97
N ASP A 64 -9.28 -4.47 0.10
CA ASP A 64 -10.58 -5.15 0.07
C ASP A 64 -10.57 -6.38 -0.87
N GLU A 65 -11.54 -6.52 -1.78
CA GLU A 65 -11.61 -7.62 -2.75
C GLU A 65 -10.47 -7.62 -3.79
N TYR A 66 -9.79 -6.48 -3.99
CA TYR A 66 -8.71 -6.34 -4.96
C TYR A 66 -7.40 -6.97 -4.48
N LYS A 67 -7.33 -7.39 -3.21
CA LYS A 67 -6.15 -8.10 -2.67
C LYS A 67 -5.82 -9.37 -3.47
N GLU A 68 -6.83 -10.07 -3.98
CA GLU A 68 -6.64 -11.28 -4.78
C GLU A 68 -5.85 -11.00 -6.05
N MET A 69 -6.08 -9.86 -6.70
CA MET A 69 -5.30 -9.45 -7.88
C MET A 69 -3.84 -9.18 -7.51
N VAL A 70 -3.59 -8.61 -6.32
CA VAL A 70 -2.23 -8.40 -5.83
C VAL A 70 -1.53 -9.73 -5.60
N TYR A 71 -2.22 -10.72 -5.03
CA TYR A 71 -1.67 -12.06 -4.79
C TYR A 71 -1.48 -12.88 -6.07
N GLN A 72 -2.32 -12.69 -7.08
CA GLN A 72 -2.11 -13.27 -8.41
C GLN A 72 -0.88 -12.66 -9.09
N ALA A 73 -0.70 -11.34 -8.98
CA ALA A 73 0.44 -10.64 -9.57
C ALA A 73 1.76 -10.90 -8.82
N ASP A 74 1.69 -11.14 -7.50
CA ASP A 74 2.84 -11.42 -6.66
C ASP A 74 2.54 -12.56 -5.67
N PRO A 75 2.67 -13.83 -6.12
CA PRO A 75 2.43 -14.99 -5.27
C PRO A 75 3.36 -15.09 -4.06
N GLY A 76 4.50 -14.38 -4.06
CA GLY A 76 5.40 -14.30 -2.91
C GLY A 76 4.75 -13.61 -1.71
N ALA A 77 3.91 -12.61 -1.96
CA ALA A 77 3.16 -11.93 -0.92
C ALA A 77 2.14 -12.87 -0.24
N LEU A 78 1.46 -13.72 -1.01
CA LEU A 78 0.48 -14.67 -0.46
C LEU A 78 1.13 -15.63 0.55
N ARG A 79 2.37 -16.06 0.30
CA ARG A 79 3.10 -16.98 1.19
C ARG A 79 3.41 -16.38 2.56
N VAL A 80 3.48 -15.05 2.67
CA VAL A 80 3.81 -14.39 3.94
C VAL A 80 2.59 -13.96 4.74
N VAL A 81 1.37 -14.10 4.20
CA VAL A 81 0.12 -13.74 4.90
C VAL A 81 0.01 -14.35 6.29
N PRO A 82 0.34 -15.65 6.52
CA PRO A 82 0.29 -16.23 7.86
C PRO A 82 1.22 -15.55 8.89
N PHE A 83 2.25 -14.84 8.43
CA PHE A 83 3.28 -14.20 9.27
C PHE A 83 3.10 -12.69 9.40
N MET A 84 2.02 -12.11 8.86
CA MET A 84 1.83 -10.66 8.84
C MET A 84 1.61 -10.03 10.24
N GLY A 85 1.29 -10.85 11.24
CA GLY A 85 0.92 -10.40 12.58
C GLY A 85 -0.49 -9.81 12.67
N ASN A 86 -0.80 -9.17 13.80
CA ASN A 86 -2.12 -8.60 14.05
C ASN A 86 -2.28 -7.24 13.31
N ILE A 87 -3.41 -7.03 12.63
CA ILE A 87 -3.79 -5.78 11.95
C ILE A 87 -5.09 -5.15 12.48
N SER A 88 -5.66 -5.67 13.57
CA SER A 88 -6.93 -5.21 14.16
C SER A 88 -6.95 -3.71 14.43
N ASP A 89 -5.84 -3.13 14.91
CA ASP A 89 -5.75 -1.68 15.13
C ASP A 89 -5.86 -0.86 13.83
N ARG A 90 -5.41 -1.43 12.70
CA ARG A 90 -5.51 -0.78 11.38
C ARG A 90 -6.93 -0.90 10.82
N LEU A 91 -7.56 -2.05 10.98
CA LEU A 91 -8.96 -2.25 10.61
C LEU A 91 -9.88 -1.34 11.44
N ALA A 92 -9.68 -1.27 12.76
CA ALA A 92 -10.43 -0.36 13.64
C ALA A 92 -10.22 1.12 13.27
N LEU A 93 -9.00 1.49 12.83
CA LEU A 93 -8.74 2.84 12.33
C LEU A 93 -9.52 3.12 11.04
N LYS A 94 -9.54 2.18 10.10
CA LYS A 94 -10.28 2.29 8.83
C LYS A 94 -11.78 2.48 9.08
N GLU A 95 -12.35 1.73 10.02
CA GLU A 95 -13.75 1.86 10.44
C GLU A 95 -14.02 3.20 11.14
N LYS A 96 -13.19 3.57 12.12
CA LYS A 96 -13.31 4.82 12.88
C LYS A 96 -13.29 6.06 11.98
N LEU A 97 -12.45 6.06 10.96
CA LEU A 97 -12.33 7.16 10.00
C LEU A 97 -13.37 7.09 8.87
N GLN A 98 -14.23 6.08 8.86
CA GLN A 98 -15.26 5.87 7.83
C GLN A 98 -14.67 5.93 6.41
N CYS A 99 -13.51 5.29 6.23
CA CYS A 99 -12.80 5.34 4.96
C CYS A 99 -13.62 4.66 3.85
N LYS A 100 -13.47 5.17 2.63
CA LYS A 100 -14.10 4.62 1.43
C LYS A 100 -13.52 3.23 1.12
N PRO A 101 -14.30 2.35 0.45
CA PRO A 101 -13.77 1.07 -0.03
C PRO A 101 -12.73 1.29 -1.15
N PHE A 102 -11.82 0.35 -1.34
CA PHE A 102 -10.76 0.44 -2.34
C PHE A 102 -11.28 0.59 -3.77
N LYS A 103 -12.46 -0.01 -4.05
CA LYS A 103 -13.17 0.19 -5.32
C LYS A 103 -13.36 1.66 -5.69
N TRP A 104 -13.60 2.53 -4.70
CA TRP A 104 -13.72 3.97 -4.94
C TRP A 104 -12.40 4.57 -5.43
N TYR A 105 -11.26 4.13 -4.90
CA TYR A 105 -9.94 4.59 -5.34
C TYR A 105 -9.67 4.17 -6.80
N VAL A 106 -10.01 2.92 -7.12
CA VAL A 106 -9.90 2.39 -8.49
C VAL A 106 -10.76 3.22 -9.45
N GLU A 107 -12.00 3.53 -9.09
CA GLU A 107 -12.89 4.37 -9.91
C GLU A 107 -12.35 5.81 -10.05
N LYS A 108 -11.88 6.41 -8.94
CA LYS A 108 -11.34 7.78 -8.96
C LYS A 108 -10.16 7.92 -9.92
N PHE A 109 -9.32 6.89 -10.02
CA PHE A 109 -8.13 6.87 -10.89
C PHE A 109 -8.28 5.91 -12.06
N ARG A 110 -9.52 5.64 -12.50
CA ARG A 110 -9.84 4.59 -13.47
C ARG A 110 -9.01 4.65 -14.75
N SER A 111 -8.83 5.84 -15.32
CA SER A 111 -8.04 6.03 -16.54
C SER A 111 -6.59 5.55 -16.39
N VAL A 112 -6.01 5.67 -15.20
CA VAL A 112 -4.67 5.15 -14.90
C VAL A 112 -4.69 3.62 -14.90
N PHE A 113 -5.65 3.01 -14.22
CA PHE A 113 -5.77 1.54 -14.17
C PHE A 113 -6.06 0.94 -15.56
N GLU A 114 -6.91 1.57 -16.37
CA GLU A 114 -7.21 1.15 -17.75
C GLU A 114 -5.99 1.26 -18.65
N SER A 115 -5.27 2.41 -18.61
CA SER A 115 -4.05 2.62 -19.42
C SER A 115 -2.94 1.60 -19.11
N LYS A 116 -2.97 1.00 -17.92
CA LYS A 116 -2.02 -0.01 -17.47
C LYS A 116 -2.55 -1.43 -17.57
N ASN A 117 -3.76 -1.64 -18.09
CA ASN A 117 -4.43 -2.94 -18.18
C ASN A 117 -4.46 -3.67 -16.82
N MET A 118 -4.77 -2.92 -15.76
CA MET A 118 -4.76 -3.39 -14.37
C MET A 118 -6.17 -3.63 -13.79
N LEU A 119 -7.22 -3.47 -14.59
CA LEU A 119 -8.59 -3.81 -14.20
C LEU A 119 -8.90 -5.27 -14.56
N PRO A 120 -9.76 -5.95 -13.77
CA PRO A 120 -10.31 -7.24 -14.18
C PRO A 120 -10.99 -7.11 -15.54
N LYS A 121 -10.82 -8.12 -16.39
CA LYS A 121 -11.56 -8.23 -17.65
C LYS A 121 -12.99 -8.65 -17.41
#